data_AF-A0A2N2F990-F1
#
_entry.id   AF-A0A2N2F990-F1
#
_cell.length_a   1.000
_cell.length_b   1.000
_cell.length_c   1.000
_cell.angle_alpha   90.00
_cell.angle_beta   90.00
_cell.angle_gamma   90.00
#
_symmetry.space_group_name_H-M   'P 1'
#
loop_
_entity.id
_entity.type
_entity.pdbx_description
1 polymer ?
#
loop_
_entity_poly.entity_id
_entity_poly.type
_entity_poly.pdbx_seq_one_letter_code
_entity_poly.pdbx_strand_id
1 'polypeptide(L)'
;MEYGTFQKNIYPAVTGLASDVSRKDDLLVNKHPFVIYNALRHCDRFSYPVLVNYLDDLLNMDRAMKSSATDPQLLLERFLIKACTSKVS
;
A
#
# COMPACT_ATOMS: atom_id res chain seq x y z
N MET A 1 -9.30 -10.57 10.59
CA MET A 1 -8.15 -10.94 11.45
C MET A 1 -8.03 -9.90 12.54
N GLU A 2 -7.92 -10.30 13.80
CA GLU A 2 -7.72 -9.39 14.94
C GLU A 2 -6.24 -9.10 15.17
N TYR A 3 -5.93 -7.90 15.70
CA TYR A 3 -4.54 -7.46 15.90
C TYR A 3 -3.75 -8.37 16.85
N GLY A 4 -4.38 -8.84 17.93
CA GLY A 4 -3.73 -9.76 18.88
C GLY A 4 -3.33 -11.10 18.25
N THR A 5 -4.15 -11.63 17.34
CA THR A 5 -3.84 -12.86 16.58
C THR A 5 -2.73 -12.63 15.57
N PHE A 6 -2.75 -11.49 14.87
CA PHE A 6 -1.69 -11.08 13.96
C PHE A 6 -0.34 -11.01 14.68
N GLN A 7 -0.28 -10.32 15.82
CA GLN A 7 0.97 -10.09 16.55
C GLN A 7 1.61 -11.39 17.04
N LYS A 8 0.80 -12.37 17.49
CA LYS A 8 1.30 -13.64 18.02
C LYS A 8 1.70 -14.63 16.92
N ASN A 9 0.93 -14.71 15.83
CA ASN A 9 1.03 -15.83 14.89
C ASN A 9 1.61 -15.44 13.52
N ILE A 10 1.49 -14.17 13.10
CA ILE A 10 1.84 -13.74 11.74
C ILE A 10 3.04 -12.80 11.74
N TYR A 11 3.05 -11.83 12.66
CA TYR A 11 4.13 -10.84 12.74
C TYR A 11 5.53 -11.49 12.85
N PRO A 12 5.75 -12.57 13.66
CA PRO A 12 7.05 -13.23 13.71
C PRO A 12 7.50 -13.79 12.35
N ALA A 13 6.58 -14.38 11.58
CA ALA A 13 6.87 -14.90 10.25
C ALA A 13 7.20 -13.77 9.26
N VAL A 14 6.46 -12.65 9.32
CA VAL A 14 6.75 -11.45 8.50
C VAL A 14 8.12 -10.87 8.82
N THR A 15 8.49 -10.79 10.11
CA THR A 15 9.83 -10.32 10.50
C THR A 15 10.93 -11.30 10.11
N GLY A 16 10.63 -12.61 10.10
CA GLY A 16 11.55 -13.64 9.63
C GLY A 16 11.83 -13.51 8.13
N LEU A 17 10.83 -13.20 7.32
CA LEU A 17 11.00 -12.94 5.88
C LEU A 17 11.79 -11.64 5.60
N ALA A 18 11.81 -10.72 6.56
CA ALA A 18 12.53 -9.45 6.45
C ALA A 18 13.97 -9.51 6.97
N SER A 19 14.45 -10.68 7.43
CA SER A 19 15.81 -10.82 7.99
C SER A 19 16.91 -10.39 7.01
N ASP A 20 16.66 -10.59 5.72
CA ASP A 20 17.61 -10.31 4.64
C ASP A 20 17.41 -8.90 4.04
N VAL A 21 16.37 -8.18 4.50
CA VAL A 21 16.03 -6.84 4.04
C VAL A 21 16.74 -5.82 4.92
N SER A 22 17.45 -4.88 4.29
CA SER A 22 18.09 -3.78 5.02
C SER A 22 17.04 -2.96 5.77
N ARG A 23 17.24 -2.76 7.07
CA ARG A 23 16.36 -1.90 7.90
C ARG A 23 16.34 -0.43 7.45
N LYS A 24 17.26 -0.03 6.56
CA LYS A 24 17.29 1.33 5.99
C LYS A 24 16.31 1.49 4.84
N ASP A 25 15.79 0.40 4.27
CA ASP A 25 14.86 0.48 3.15
C ASP A 25 13.45 0.77 3.68
N ASP A 26 12.74 1.70 3.04
CA ASP A 26 11.40 2.13 3.45
C ASP A 26 10.30 1.13 3.04
N LEU A 27 10.55 -0.16 3.30
CA LEU A 27 9.68 -1.26 2.91
C LEU A 27 8.60 -1.53 3.95
N LEU A 28 7.47 -2.09 3.51
CA LEU A 28 6.31 -2.39 4.37
C LEU A 28 6.71 -3.21 5.61
N VAL A 29 7.59 -4.21 5.42
CA VAL A 29 8.06 -5.11 6.49
C VAL A 29 8.88 -4.40 7.58
N ASN A 30 9.41 -3.21 7.29
CA ASN A 30 10.14 -2.38 8.24
C ASN A 30 9.24 -1.34 8.96
N LYS A 31 7.95 -1.25 8.60
CA LYS A 31 7.00 -0.32 9.24
C LYS A 31 6.52 -0.87 10.59
N HIS A 32 5.91 0.00 11.39
CA HIS A 32 5.30 -0.38 12.67
C HIS A 32 4.30 -1.55 12.49
N PRO A 33 4.22 -2.52 13.41
CA PRO A 33 3.38 -3.72 13.28
C PRO A 33 1.91 -3.42 12.93
N PHE A 34 1.36 -2.33 13.48
CA PHE A 34 -0.01 -1.90 13.19
C PHE A 34 -0.24 -1.49 11.73
N VAL A 35 0.78 -0.94 11.05
CA VAL A 35 0.72 -0.59 9.62
C VAL A 35 0.71 -1.87 8.78
N ILE A 36 1.60 -2.82 9.10
CA ILE A 36 1.67 -4.13 8.43
C ILE A 36 0.33 -4.88 8.61
N TYR A 37 -0.20 -4.90 9.83
CA TYR A 37 -1.50 -5.48 10.14
C TYR A 37 -2.61 -4.90 9.26
N ASN A 38 -2.72 -3.56 9.17
CA ASN A 38 -3.74 -2.93 8.34
C ASN A 38 -3.53 -3.24 6.85
N ALA A 39 -2.29 -3.26 6.37
CA ALA A 39 -2.00 -3.63 4.98
C ALA A 39 -2.47 -5.06 4.68
N LEU A 40 -2.12 -6.04 5.52
CA LEU A 40 -2.55 -7.43 5.33
C LEU A 40 -4.05 -7.64 5.55
N ARG A 41 -4.68 -6.87 6.45
CA ARG A 41 -6.12 -6.94 6.70
C ARG A 41 -6.95 -6.41 5.53
N HIS A 42 -6.39 -5.52 4.72
CA HIS A 42 -7.09 -4.86 3.62
C HIS A 42 -6.58 -5.28 2.24
N CYS A 43 -5.47 -6.02 2.14
CA CYS A 43 -4.92 -6.44 0.85
C CYS A 43 -5.85 -7.39 0.09
N ASP A 44 -6.70 -8.15 0.79
CA ASP A 44 -7.70 -9.05 0.19
C ASP A 44 -8.75 -8.30 -0.65
N ARG A 45 -8.95 -7.01 -0.38
CA ARG A 45 -9.83 -6.13 -1.16
C ARG A 45 -9.26 -5.78 -2.52
N PHE A 46 -8.04 -6.19 -2.84
CA PHE A 46 -7.41 -5.86 -4.11
C PHE A 46 -6.89 -7.14 -4.76
N SER A 47 -7.30 -7.38 -6.00
CA SER A 47 -6.60 -8.37 -6.81
C SER A 47 -5.20 -7.82 -7.14
N TYR A 48 -4.24 -8.73 -7.32
CA TYR A 48 -2.88 -8.36 -7.70
C TYR A 48 -2.82 -7.41 -8.92
N PRO A 49 -3.50 -7.67 -10.06
CA PRO A 49 -3.43 -6.76 -11.20
C PRO A 49 -4.03 -5.38 -10.90
N VAL A 50 -5.07 -5.29 -10.06
CA VAL A 50 -5.65 -4.02 -9.64
C VAL A 50 -4.65 -3.22 -8.80
N LEU A 51 -3.95 -3.87 -7.87
CA LEU A 51 -2.96 -3.20 -7.04
C LEU A 51 -1.78 -2.65 -7.86
N VAL A 52 -1.27 -3.45 -8.80
CA VAL A 52 -0.18 -3.01 -9.72
C VAL A 52 -0.62 -1.78 -10.52
N ASN A 53 -1.83 -1.80 -11.10
CA ASN A 53 -2.35 -0.66 -11.85
C ASN A 53 -2.45 0.61 -10.99
N TYR A 54 -2.86 0.52 -9.72
CA TYR A 54 -2.87 1.68 -8.84
C TYR A 54 -1.47 2.20 -8.52
N LEU A 55 -0.47 1.33 -8.39
CA LEU A 55 0.91 1.76 -8.19
C LEU A 55 1.45 2.51 -9.42
N ASP A 56 1.11 2.04 -10.63
CA ASP A 56 1.46 2.73 -11.88
C ASP A 56 0.75 4.09 -12.00
N ASP A 57 -0.54 4.16 -11.65
CA ASP A 57 -1.29 5.42 -11.61
C ASP A 57 -0.65 6.43 -10.64
N LEU A 58 -0.27 5.98 -9.43
CA LEU A 58 0.40 6.80 -8.43
C LEU A 58 1.75 7.32 -8.93
N LEU A 59 2.54 6.47 -9.59
CA LEU A 59 3.82 6.87 -10.16
C LEU A 59 3.65 7.91 -11.28
N ASN A 60 2.67 7.72 -12.16
CA ASN A 60 2.37 8.68 -13.22
C ASN A 60 1.88 10.02 -12.67
N MET A 61 1.09 9.98 -11.60
CA MET A 61 0.61 11.18 -10.91
C MET A 61 1.74 11.95 -10.24
N ASP A 62 2.65 11.26 -9.52
CA ASP A 62 3.83 11.89 -8.91
C ASP A 62 4.71 12.58 -9.96
N ARG A 63 4.89 11.94 -11.12
CA ARG A 63 5.59 12.54 -12.26
C ARG A 63 4.87 13.80 -12.75
N ALA A 64 3.56 13.73 -13.00
CA ALA A 64 2.77 14.86 -13.48
C ALA A 64 2.81 16.06 -12.52
N MET A 65 2.73 15.82 -11.21
CA MET A 65 2.85 16.87 -10.19
C MET A 65 4.22 17.57 -10.22
N LYS A 66 5.29 16.83 -10.54
CA LYS A 66 6.66 17.38 -10.60
C LYS A 66 7.01 18.01 -11.94
N SER A 67 6.40 17.56 -13.05
CA SER A 67 6.77 17.96 -14.40
C SER A 67 5.80 18.91 -15.09
N SER A 68 4.58 19.11 -14.56
CA SER A 68 3.59 20.01 -15.15
C SER A 68 2.94 20.93 -14.11
N ALA A 69 2.49 22.12 -14.53
CA ALA A 69 1.70 23.04 -13.72
C ALA A 69 0.23 22.58 -13.54
N THR A 70 0.03 21.27 -13.36
CA THR A 70 -1.26 20.66 -13.03
C THR A 70 -1.60 20.87 -11.57
N ASP A 71 -2.88 21.08 -11.28
CA ASP A 71 -3.40 21.16 -9.91
C ASP A 71 -3.25 19.79 -9.19
N PRO A 72 -2.39 19.68 -8.16
CA PRO A 72 -2.17 18.44 -7.43
C PRO A 72 -3.43 17.93 -6.72
N GLN A 73 -4.30 18.83 -6.26
CA GLN A 73 -5.53 18.45 -5.57
C GLN A 73 -6.46 17.68 -6.52
N LEU A 74 -6.67 18.21 -7.73
CA LEU A 74 -7.54 17.58 -8.72
C LEU A 74 -7.02 16.19 -9.16
N LEU A 75 -5.70 16.02 -9.24
CA LEU A 75 -5.09 14.73 -9.56
C LEU A 75 -5.35 13.69 -8.46
N LEU A 76 -5.17 14.09 -7.19
CA LEU A 76 -5.46 13.23 -6.04
C LEU A 76 -6.93 12.86 -5.94
N GLU A 77 -7.83 13.82 -6.13
CA GLU A 77 -9.29 13.58 -6.09
C GLU A 77 -9.71 12.55 -7.14
N ARG A 78 -9.21 12.68 -8.38
CA ARG A 78 -9.49 11.71 -9.45
C ARG A 78 -8.95 10.31 -9.13
N PHE A 79 -7.74 10.24 -8.58
CA PHE A 79 -7.16 8.98 -8.16
C PHE A 79 -8.01 8.31 -7.06
N LEU A 80 -8.42 9.06 -6.03
CA LEU A 80 -9.24 8.54 -4.94
C LEU A 80 -10.60 8.04 -5.45
N ILE A 81 -11.27 8.78 -6.33
CA ILE A 81 -12.53 8.32 -6.95
C ILE A 81 -12.29 7.01 -7.70
N LYS A 82 -11.23 6.91 -8.51
CA LYS A 82 -10.90 5.68 -9.25
C LYS A 82 -10.61 4.51 -8.31
N ALA A 83 -9.81 4.71 -7.27
CA ALA A 83 -9.37 3.66 -6.35
C ALA A 83 -10.47 3.20 -5.39
N CYS A 84 -11.36 4.10 -4.97
CA CYS A 84 -12.40 3.81 -3.97
C CYS A 84 -13.76 3.45 -4.57
N THR A 85 -14.04 3.80 -5.84
CA THR A 85 -15.36 3.52 -6.47
C THR A 85 -15.40 2.18 -7.19
N SER A 86 -14.25 1.64 -7.57
CA SER A 86 -14.12 0.29 -8.12
C SER A 86 -14.56 -0.72 -7.06
N LYS A 87 -15.83 -1.12 -7.14
CA LYS A 87 -16.33 -2.31 -6.46
C LYS A 87 -15.47 -3.48 -6.92
N VAL A 88 -14.69 -4.01 -5.98
CA VAL A 88 -14.02 -5.29 -6.13
C VAL A 88 -15.12 -6.34 -6.09
N SER A 89 -15.62 -6.69 -7.27
CA SER A 89 -16.49 -7.83 -7.54
C SER A 89 -15.68 -9.09 -7.74
#